data_AF-A0A2D9B6F2-F1
#
_entry.id   AF-A0A2D9B6F2-F1
#
_cell.length_a   1.000
_cell.length_b   1.000
_cell.length_c   1.000
_cell.angle_alpha   90.00
_cell.angle_beta   90.00
_cell.angle_gamma   90.00
#
_symmetry.space_group_name_H-M   'P 1'
#
loop_
_entity.id
_entity.type
_entity.pdbx_description
1 polymer ?
#
loop_
_entity_poly.entity_id
_entity_poly.type
_entity_poly.pdbx_seq_one_letter_code
_entity_poly.pdbx_strand_id
1 'polypeptide(L)' 'MPYATGVSAKSYEFGAEGNETTIDYYKMFEIVHASDFDAFVGIEFEGPEEDPIAGIKATKELVEKAVAQSNQ' A
#
# COMPACT_ATOMS: atom_id res chain seq x y z
N MET A 1 -0.14 -15.97 0.90
CA MET A 1 0.18 -15.88 -0.53
C MET A 1 1.27 -16.90 -0.80
N PRO A 2 1.00 -18.05 -1.43
CA PRO A 2 1.87 -19.24 -1.32
C PRO A 2 3.22 -19.15 -2.04
N TYR A 3 3.38 -18.20 -2.98
CA TYR A 3 4.60 -18.04 -3.77
C TYR A 3 5.22 -16.63 -3.66
N ALA A 4 4.59 -15.73 -2.92
CA ALA A 4 5.03 -14.35 -2.83
C ALA A 4 6.20 -14.24 -1.84
N THR A 5 7.35 -13.74 -2.33
CA THR A 5 8.53 -13.45 -1.51
C THR A 5 8.63 -11.98 -1.08
N GLY A 6 7.71 -11.15 -1.61
CA GLY A 6 7.56 -9.73 -1.30
C GLY A 6 6.30 -9.20 -1.99
N VAL A 7 5.81 -8.05 -1.52
CA VAL A 7 4.67 -7.34 -2.11
C VAL A 7 5.14 -5.94 -2.53
N SER A 8 4.75 -5.50 -3.73
CA SER A 8 4.92 -4.10 -4.13
C SER A 8 3.63 -3.33 -3.84
N ALA A 9 3.73 -2.31 -2.98
CA ALA A 9 2.70 -1.31 -2.76
C ALA A 9 2.81 -0.23 -3.84
N LYS A 10 2.30 -0.56 -5.04
CA LYS A 10 2.23 0.35 -6.18
C LYS A 10 1.20 1.47 -5.92
N SER A 11 1.52 2.71 -6.26
CA SER A 11 0.63 3.86 -6.10
C SER A 11 0.86 4.95 -7.15
N TYR A 12 -0.19 5.72 -7.46
CA TYR A 12 -0.14 6.79 -8.46
C TYR A 12 -0.68 8.11 -7.94
N GLU A 13 -1.91 8.14 -7.42
CA GLU A 13 -2.57 9.38 -6.99
C GLU A 13 -3.37 9.14 -5.73
N PHE A 14 -3.44 10.16 -4.88
CA PHE A 14 -4.14 10.09 -3.60
C PHE A 14 -5.30 11.08 -3.58
N GLY A 15 -6.48 10.61 -3.20
CA GLY A 15 -7.65 11.44 -2.99
C GLY A 15 -7.54 12.32 -1.74
N ALA A 16 -8.56 13.16 -1.50
CA ALA A 16 -8.57 14.10 -0.38
C ALA A 16 -8.43 13.45 1.02
N GLU A 17 -8.77 12.18 1.16
CA GLU A 17 -8.65 11.41 2.40
C GLU A 17 -7.29 10.69 2.55
N GLY A 18 -6.39 10.85 1.57
CA GLY A 18 -5.09 10.18 1.53
C GLY A 18 -5.15 8.71 1.09
N ASN A 19 -6.28 8.27 0.50
CA ASN A 19 -6.43 6.95 -0.09
C ASN A 19 -6.00 6.98 -1.56
N GLU A 20 -5.39 5.90 -2.04
CA GLU A 20 -5.06 5.74 -3.46
C GLU A 20 -6.35 5.69 -4.31
N THR A 21 -6.36 6.34 -5.48
CA THR A 21 -7.59 6.56 -6.28
C THR A 21 -7.99 5.37 -7.15
N THR A 22 -7.10 4.42 -7.38
CA THR A 22 -7.25 3.29 -8.33
C THR A 22 -7.15 1.91 -7.67
N ILE A 23 -6.46 1.81 -6.54
CA ILE A 23 -6.16 0.58 -5.81
C ILE A 23 -6.75 0.70 -4.40
N ASP A 24 -7.63 -0.22 -4.05
CA ASP A 24 -8.17 -0.33 -2.70
C ASP A 24 -7.17 -1.01 -1.77
N TYR A 25 -6.35 -0.21 -1.10
CA TYR A 25 -5.32 -0.70 -0.18
C TYR A 25 -5.91 -1.50 0.99
N TYR A 26 -7.06 -1.10 1.53
CA TYR A 26 -7.65 -1.81 2.67
C TYR A 26 -8.02 -3.23 2.29
N LYS A 27 -8.71 -3.39 1.15
CA LYS A 27 -9.04 -4.72 0.63
C LYS A 27 -7.80 -5.54 0.26
N MET A 28 -6.76 -4.90 -0.30
CA MET A 28 -5.52 -5.61 -0.63
C MET A 28 -4.82 -6.13 0.63
N PHE A 29 -4.72 -5.31 1.68
CA PHE A 29 -4.06 -5.72 2.92
C PHE A 29 -4.89 -6.70 3.73
N GLU A 30 -6.23 -6.71 3.63
CA GLU A 30 -7.06 -7.82 4.13
C GLU A 30 -6.69 -9.16 3.46
N ILE A 31 -6.49 -9.18 2.14
CA ILE A 31 -6.08 -10.41 1.42
C ILE A 31 -4.67 -10.85 1.82
N VAL A 32 -3.74 -9.90 1.97
CA VAL A 32 -2.37 -10.19 2.44
C VAL A 32 -2.42 -10.77 3.85
N HIS A 33 -3.17 -10.15 4.74
CA HIS A 33 -3.31 -10.54 6.15
C HIS A 33 -4.02 -11.90 6.32
N ALA A 34 -5.04 -12.18 5.52
CA ALA A 34 -5.74 -13.47 5.52
C ALA A 34 -4.89 -14.65 4.98
N SER A 35 -3.60 -14.42 4.74
CA SER A 35 -2.67 -15.36 4.14
C SER A 35 -1.41 -15.47 4.98
N ASP A 36 -0.63 -16.54 4.83
CA ASP A 36 0.61 -16.74 5.60
C ASP A 36 1.81 -15.89 5.08
N PHE A 37 1.55 -14.70 4.54
CA PHE A 37 2.59 -13.81 4.06
C PHE A 37 3.29 -13.11 5.23
N ASP A 38 4.58 -13.42 5.42
CA ASP A 38 5.44 -12.79 6.44
C ASP A 38 6.77 -12.39 5.78
N ALA A 39 6.72 -11.32 4.97
CA ALA A 39 7.87 -10.79 4.24
C ALA A 39 7.70 -9.28 4.01
N PHE A 40 8.54 -8.69 3.16
CA PHE A 40 8.59 -7.24 2.98
C PHE A 40 7.53 -6.70 2.04
N VAL A 41 7.02 -5.52 2.38
CA VAL A 41 6.25 -4.65 1.48
C VAL A 41 7.15 -3.52 1.02
N GLY A 42 7.42 -3.44 -0.29
CA GLY A 42 8.17 -2.36 -0.91
C GLY A 42 7.24 -1.26 -1.40
N ILE A 43 7.57 0.01 -1.13
CA ILE A 43 6.83 1.15 -1.68
C ILE A 43 7.27 1.40 -3.12
N GLU A 44 6.32 1.54 -4.03
CA GLU A 44 6.56 1.83 -5.43
C GLU A 44 5.61 2.95 -5.89
N PHE A 45 6.08 4.19 -5.84
CA PHE A 45 5.31 5.35 -6.30
C PHE A 45 5.66 5.66 -7.76
N GLU A 46 4.65 5.70 -8.63
CA GLU A 46 4.77 6.02 -10.05
C GLU A 46 3.79 7.13 -10.47
N GLY A 47 3.37 7.96 -9.50
CA GLY A 47 2.45 9.05 -9.73
C GLY A 47 3.03 10.24 -10.47
N PRO A 48 2.17 11.16 -10.94
CA PRO A 48 2.59 12.34 -11.70
C PRO A 48 3.14 13.49 -10.83
N GLU A 49 3.27 13.29 -9.52
CA GLU A 49 3.65 14.36 -8.59
C GLU A 49 5.05 14.90 -8.84
N GLU A 50 5.21 16.22 -8.71
CA GLU A 50 6.50 16.90 -8.90
C GLU A 50 7.53 16.50 -7.83
N ASP A 51 7.08 16.24 -6.60
CA ASP A 51 7.92 15.71 -5.52
C ASP A 51 7.66 14.19 -5.32
N PRO A 52 8.54 13.31 -5.83
CA PRO A 52 8.38 11.87 -5.65
C PRO A 52 8.52 11.43 -4.19
N ILE A 53 9.20 12.22 -3.33
CA ILE A 53 9.32 11.90 -1.90
C ILE A 53 7.97 12.06 -1.20
N ALA A 54 7.17 13.04 -1.60
CA ALA A 54 5.82 13.22 -1.07
C ALA A 54 4.94 12.01 -1.40
N GLY A 55 4.97 11.53 -2.65
CA GLY A 55 4.28 10.31 -3.07
C GLY A 55 4.69 9.08 -2.27
N ILE A 56 6.00 8.84 -2.13
CA ILE A 56 6.54 7.71 -1.33
C ILE A 56 6.05 7.77 0.13
N LYS A 57 6.02 8.95 0.75
CA LYS A 57 5.53 9.12 2.12
C LYS A 57 4.03 8.86 2.22
N ALA A 58 3.24 9.35 1.26
CA ALA A 58 1.81 9.09 1.22
C ALA A 58 1.51 7.57 1.07
N THR A 59 2.26 6.86 0.22
CA THR A 59 2.14 5.40 0.10
C THR A 59 2.48 4.72 1.43
N LYS A 60 3.54 5.14 2.11
CA LYS A 60 3.92 4.61 3.42
C LYS A 60 2.79 4.75 4.43
N GLU A 61 2.23 5.95 4.55
CA GLU A 61 1.14 6.24 5.49
C GLU A 61 -0.11 5.41 5.18
N LEU A 62 -0.45 5.25 3.90
CA LEU A 62 -1.60 4.44 3.48
C LEU A 62 -1.38 2.95 3.80
N VAL A 63 -0.18 2.42 3.57
CA VAL A 63 0.18 1.03 3.95
C VAL A 63 0.05 0.84 5.46
N GLU A 64 0.59 1.76 6.27
CA GLU A 64 0.51 1.67 7.74
C GLU A 64 -0.95 1.71 8.23
N LYS A 65 -1.81 2.55 7.64
CA LYS A 65 -3.25 2.57 7.92
C LYS A 65 -3.93 1.26 7.54
N ALA A 66 -3.66 0.74 6.34
CA ALA A 66 -4.29 -0.49 5.84
C ALA A 66 -3.91 -1.71 6.69
N VAL A 67 -2.63 -1.84 7.08
CA VAL A 67 -2.16 -2.89 7.99
C VAL A 67 -2.80 -2.75 9.37
N ALA A 68 -2.89 -1.55 9.92
CA ALA A 68 -3.50 -1.32 11.23
C ALA A 68 -5.01 -1.67 11.24
N GLN A 69 -5.70 -1.45 10.13
CA GLN A 69 -7.10 -1.84 9.97
C GLN A 69 -7.26 -3.37 9.83
N SER A 70 -6.41 -4.03 9.03
CA SER A 70 -6.54 -5.48 8.80
C SER A 70 -6.21 -6.33 10.03
N ASN A 71 -5.55 -5.76 11.04
CA ASN A 71 -5.21 -6.41 12.31
C ASN A 71 -6.33 -6.36 13.37
N GLN A 72 -7.48 -5.75 13.06
CA GLN A 72 -8.65 -5.68 13.95
C GLN A 72 -9.66 -6.78 13.62
#